data_AF-A0A3N5XFS1-F1
#
_entry.id   AF-A0A3N5XFS1-F1
#
_cell.length_a   1.000
_cell.length_b   1.000
_cell.length_c   1.000
_cell.angle_alpha   90.00
_cell.angle_beta   90.00
_cell.angle_gamma   90.00
#
_symmetry.space_group_name_H-M   'P 1'
#
loop_
_entity.id
_entity.type
_entity.pdbx_description
1 polymer ?
#
loop_
_entity_poly.entity_id
_entity_poly.type
_entity_poly.pdbx_seq_one_letter_code
_entity_poly.pdbx_strand_id
1 'polypeptide(L)'
;VRTARFYQAGVTEKDLYDRETNLRLGFRFLNDLLERFDHDMHLALLAYNRGPARVADILAGGGNPANGYSDAVLKGYRAPGASGTH
;
A
#
# COMPACT_ATOMS: atom_id res chain seq x y z
N VAL A 1 -3.47 12.14 -8.68
CA VAL A 1 -4.97 12.19 -8.71
C VAL A 1 -5.66 10.95 -9.31
N ARG A 2 -5.10 10.21 -10.27
CA ARG A 2 -5.82 9.08 -10.93
C ARG A 2 -6.29 8.01 -9.94
N THR A 3 -5.40 7.52 -9.07
CA THR A 3 -5.75 6.55 -8.01
C THR A 3 -6.83 7.10 -7.09
N ALA A 4 -6.68 8.34 -6.61
CA ALA A 4 -7.68 8.98 -5.74
C ALA A 4 -9.09 9.04 -6.39
N ARG A 5 -9.16 9.33 -7.69
CA ARG A 5 -10.43 9.40 -8.43
C ARG A 5 -11.14 8.06 -8.60
N PHE A 6 -10.42 6.95 -8.53
CA PHE A 6 -11.02 5.62 -8.48
C PHE A 6 -11.84 5.44 -7.19
N TYR A 7 -11.35 5.97 -6.07
CA TYR A 7 -12.00 5.85 -4.75
C TYR A 7 -13.03 6.96 -4.44
N GLN A 8 -12.86 8.13 -5.07
CA GLN A 8 -13.75 9.27 -4.89
C GLN A 8 -13.85 10.06 -6.19
N ALA A 9 -14.99 9.93 -6.87
CA ALA A 9 -15.28 10.72 -8.05
C ALA A 9 -15.22 12.23 -7.74
N GLY A 10 -14.70 13.02 -8.67
CA GLY A 10 -14.60 14.47 -8.53
C GLY A 10 -13.47 14.98 -7.63
N VAL A 11 -12.71 14.11 -6.96
CA VAL A 11 -11.56 14.56 -6.15
C VAL A 11 -10.53 15.28 -7.02
N THR A 12 -10.11 16.44 -6.55
CA THR A 12 -9.11 17.30 -7.18
C THR A 12 -7.73 17.06 -6.56
N GLU A 13 -6.69 17.61 -7.18
CA GLU A 13 -5.35 17.58 -6.59
C GLU A 13 -5.27 18.41 -5.32
N LYS A 14 -5.99 19.54 -5.28
CA LYS A 14 -6.05 20.42 -4.11
C LYS A 14 -6.60 19.69 -2.88
N ASP A 15 -7.61 18.85 -3.06
CA ASP A 15 -8.21 18.07 -1.97
C ASP A 15 -7.22 17.04 -1.38
N LEU A 16 -6.20 16.63 -2.13
CA LEU A 16 -5.19 15.68 -1.62
C LEU A 16 -4.19 16.32 -0.65
N TYR A 17 -4.17 17.66 -0.55
CA TYR A 17 -3.44 18.38 0.49
C TYR A 17 -4.24 18.50 1.80
N ASP A 18 -5.55 18.26 1.77
CA ASP A 18 -6.32 18.09 2.99
C ASP A 18 -5.94 16.76 3.66
N ARG A 19 -5.55 16.84 4.93
CA ARG A 19 -5.00 15.71 5.68
C ARG A 19 -6.01 14.57 5.81
N GLU A 20 -7.27 14.88 6.10
CA GLU A 20 -8.30 13.86 6.29
C GLU A 20 -8.61 13.13 4.98
N THR A 21 -8.76 13.89 3.89
CA THR A 21 -8.98 13.36 2.55
C THR A 21 -7.80 12.48 2.11
N ASN A 22 -6.57 12.94 2.33
CA ASN A 22 -5.36 12.20 1.98
C ASN A 22 -5.31 10.84 2.71
N LEU A 23 -5.49 10.85 4.03
CA LEU A 23 -5.42 9.64 4.84
C LEU A 23 -6.56 8.67 4.51
N ARG A 24 -7.79 9.16 4.36
CA ARG A 24 -8.95 8.31 4.04
C ARG A 24 -8.78 7.60 2.70
N LEU A 25 -8.29 8.30 1.67
CA LEU A 25 -8.06 7.71 0.36
C LEU A 25 -6.82 6.80 0.36
N GLY A 26 -5.76 7.20 1.05
CA GLY A 26 -4.54 6.41 1.20
C GLY A 26 -4.79 5.08 1.90
N PHE A 27 -5.54 5.08 3.00
CA PHE A 27 -5.88 3.84 3.73
C PHE A 27 -6.85 2.94 2.95
N ARG A 28 -7.81 3.51 2.21
CA ARG A 28 -8.63 2.71 1.28
C ARG A 28 -7.76 2.02 0.24
N PHE A 29 -6.85 2.76 -0.39
CA PHE A 29 -5.93 2.18 -1.37
C PHE A 29 -5.03 1.09 -0.75
N LEU A 30 -4.50 1.31 0.45
CA LEU A 30 -3.71 0.29 1.14
C LEU A 30 -4.52 -0.97 1.46
N ASN A 31 -5.78 -0.82 1.89
CA ASN A 31 -6.66 -1.96 2.17
C ASN A 31 -6.91 -2.82 0.93
N ASP A 32 -7.23 -2.19 -0.21
CA ASP A 32 -7.41 -2.90 -1.48
C ASP A 32 -6.13 -3.65 -1.91
N LEU A 33 -4.95 -3.11 -1.59
CA LEU A 33 -3.70 -3.79 -1.85
C LEU A 33 -3.45 -4.97 -0.92
N LEU A 34 -3.84 -4.86 0.35
CA LEU A 34 -3.78 -6.00 1.27
C LEU A 34 -4.67 -7.14 0.75
N GLU A 35 -5.89 -6.84 0.32
CA GLU A 35 -6.79 -7.85 -0.26
C GLU A 35 -6.20 -8.48 -1.54
N ARG A 36 -5.61 -7.65 -2.42
CA ARG A 36 -5.02 -8.11 -3.68
C ARG A 36 -3.78 -8.99 -3.51
N PHE A 37 -3.00 -8.78 -2.45
CA PHE A 37 -1.73 -9.48 -2.20
C PHE A 37 -1.84 -10.41 -0.99
N ASP A 38 -3.00 -11.07 -0.82
CA ASP A 38 -3.22 -12.11 0.20
C ASP A 38 -2.85 -11.70 1.63
N HIS A 39 -3.12 -10.43 1.98
CA HIS A 39 -2.77 -9.77 3.24
C HIS A 39 -1.26 -9.76 3.55
N ASP A 40 -0.39 -9.96 2.56
CA ASP A 40 1.04 -9.74 2.70
C ASP A 40 1.34 -8.24 2.79
N MET A 41 1.63 -7.78 4.01
CA MET A 41 1.95 -6.39 4.30
C MET A 41 3.17 -5.87 3.52
N HIS A 42 4.19 -6.71 3.30
CA HIS A 42 5.38 -6.31 2.55
C HIS A 42 5.03 -6.07 1.08
N LEU A 43 4.31 -6.99 0.45
CA LEU A 43 3.88 -6.85 -0.94
C LEU A 43 2.90 -5.69 -1.13
N ALA A 44 1.96 -5.48 -0.19
CA ALA A 44 1.03 -4.37 -0.24
C ALA A 44 1.74 -3.01 -0.15
N LEU A 45 2.68 -2.83 0.78
CA LEU A 45 3.48 -1.60 0.89
C LEU A 45 4.38 -1.38 -0.32
N LEU A 46 4.97 -2.45 -0.84
CA LEU A 46 5.78 -2.40 -2.05
C LEU A 46 4.96 -1.99 -3.27
N ALA A 47 3.74 -2.53 -3.41
CA ALA A 47 2.80 -2.17 -4.46
C ALA A 47 2.26 -0.75 -4.32
N TYR A 48 2.07 -0.28 -3.08
CA TYR A 48 1.69 1.10 -2.78
C TYR A 48 2.73 2.09 -3.32
N ASN A 49 4.02 1.77 -3.16
CA ASN A 49 5.12 2.59 -3.65
C ASN A 49 5.39 2.45 -5.16
N ARG A 50 5.44 1.22 -5.68
CA ARG A 50 5.92 0.93 -7.04
C ARG A 50 4.81 0.84 -8.09
N GLY A 51 3.56 0.78 -7.66
CA GLY A 51 2.43 0.51 -8.53
C GLY A 51 2.02 -0.98 -8.50
N PRO A 52 0.72 -1.29 -8.31
CA PRO A 52 0.25 -2.67 -8.16
C PRO A 52 0.47 -3.55 -9.39
N ALA A 53 0.27 -2.98 -10.59
CA ALA A 53 0.52 -3.67 -11.85
C ALA A 53 2.00 -4.05 -11.99
N ARG A 54 2.91 -3.11 -11.71
CA ARG A 54 4.35 -3.36 -11.82
C ARG A 54 4.82 -4.48 -10.89
N VAL A 55 4.32 -4.51 -9.65
CA VAL A 55 4.66 -5.59 -8.69
C VAL A 55 4.10 -6.92 -9.16
N ALA A 56 2.83 -6.96 -9.59
CA ALA A 56 2.21 -8.17 -10.10
C ALA A 56 2.95 -8.73 -11.33
N ASP A 57 3.36 -7.88 -12.27
CA ASP A 57 4.10 -8.30 -13.47
C ASP A 57 5.46 -8.93 -13.11
N ILE A 58 6.16 -8.38 -12.11
CA ILE A 58 7.44 -8.94 -11.65
C ILE A 58 7.22 -10.33 -11.06
N LEU A 59 6.23 -10.46 -10.18
CA LEU A 59 5.91 -11.73 -9.51
C LEU A 59 5.48 -12.79 -10.51
N ALA A 60 4.63 -12.44 -11.48
CA ALA A 60 4.19 -13.34 -12.54
C ALA A 60 5.34 -13.85 -13.41
N GLY A 61 6.40 -13.04 -13.59
CA GLY A 61 7.63 -13.44 -14.26
C GLY A 61 8.63 -14.19 -13.37
N GLY A 62 8.29 -14.52 -12.12
CA GLY A 62 9.19 -15.16 -11.15
C GLY A 62 10.30 -14.25 -10.60
N GLY A 63 10.20 -12.94 -10.82
CA GLY A 63 11.18 -11.97 -10.35
C GLY A 63 10.94 -11.50 -8.90
N ASN A 64 11.93 -10.81 -8.34
CA ASN A 64 11.82 -10.18 -7.03
C ASN A 64 11.48 -8.68 -7.16
N PRO A 65 10.32 -8.21 -6.64
CA PRO A 65 9.95 -6.81 -6.70
C PRO A 65 10.57 -5.96 -5.58
N ALA A 66 11.37 -6.50 -4.66
CA ALA A 66 11.89 -5.74 -3.52
C ALA A 66 12.76 -4.54 -3.95
N ASN A 67 12.56 -3.40 -3.30
CA ASN A 67 13.39 -2.19 -3.43
C ASN A 67 13.74 -1.56 -2.07
N GLY A 68 13.50 -2.27 -0.96
CA GLY A 68 13.73 -1.80 0.41
C GLY A 68 12.64 -0.89 1.00
N TYR A 69 11.61 -0.51 0.23
CA TYR A 69 10.57 0.39 0.72
C TYR A 69 9.77 -0.18 1.89
N SER A 70 9.32 -1.44 1.77
CA SER A 70 8.57 -2.13 2.83
C SER A 70 9.36 -2.16 4.13
N ASP A 71 10.65 -2.44 4.05
CA ASP A 71 11.52 -2.60 5.21
C ASP A 71 11.76 -1.25 5.90
N ALA A 72 11.89 -0.19 5.11
CA ALA A 72 12.00 1.18 5.64
C ALA A 72 10.72 1.61 6.36
N VAL A 73 9.54 1.31 5.81
CA VAL A 73 8.24 1.65 6.43
C VAL A 73 7.97 0.83 7.68
N LEU A 74 8.30 -0.47 7.64
CA LEU A 74 8.07 -1.39 8.76
C LEU A 74 9.16 -1.32 9.82
N LYS A 75 10.19 -0.51 9.63
CA LYS A 75 11.27 -0.34 10.61
C LYS A 75 10.70 0.15 11.94
N GLY A 76 10.76 -0.72 12.95
CA GLY A 76 10.24 -0.43 14.30
C GLY A 76 8.72 -0.63 14.45
N TYR A 77 8.01 -1.01 13.38
CA TYR A 77 6.63 -1.44 13.48
C TYR A 77 6.54 -2.80 14.20
N ARG A 78 5.56 -2.93 15.08
CA ARG A 78 5.18 -4.17 15.77
C ARG A 78 3.69 -4.35 15.54
N ALA A 79 3.32 -5.40 14.83
CA ALA A 79 1.90 -5.71 14.63
C ALA A 79 1.23 -5.90 15.99
N PRO A 80 0.08 -5.26 16.26
CA PRO A 80 -0.70 -5.53 17.46
C PRO A 80 -1.11 -7.01 17.47
N GLY A 81 -0.47 -7.82 18.31
CA GLY A 81 -0.65 -9.28 18.35
C GLY A 81 0.63 -10.10 18.22
N ALA A 82 1.76 -9.50 17.83
CA ALA A 82 3.06 -10.19 17.82
C ALA A 82 3.69 -10.38 19.22
N SER A 83 2.97 -9.98 20.28
CA SER A 83 3.34 -10.22 21.67
C SER A 83 2.53 -11.40 22.22
N GLY A 84 3.05 -12.61 22.12
CA GLY A 84 2.45 -13.77 22.79
C GLY A 84 2.87 -15.13 22.22
N THR A 85 4.04 -15.63 22.63
CA THR A 85 4.31 -17.00 23.13
C THR A 85 5.82 -17.19 23.25
N HIS A 86 6.35 -16.97 24.44
CA HIS A 86 7.46 -17.74 25.02
C HIS A 86 7.10 -18.00 26.48
#